data_AF-A0A2V8M580-F1
#
_entry.id   AF-A0A2V8M580-F1
#
_cell.length_a   1.000
_cell.length_b   1.000
_cell.length_c   1.000
_cell.angle_alpha   90.00
_cell.angle_beta   90.00
_cell.angle_gamma   90.00
#
_symmetry.space_group_name_H-M   'P 1'
#
loop_
_entity.id
_entity.type
_entity.pdbx_description
1 polymer ?
#
loop_
_entity_poly.entity_id
_entity_poly.type
_entity_poly.pdbx_seq_one_letter_code
_entity_poly.pdbx_strand_id
1 'polypeptide(L)'
;MTPATAIDTSELEDLGRATLQIVHDLKNQLNGIKLYATFLRKRFDSENRPSEEREILAKLIDGLDRAAREMTTLVRYSRPVELRRRHANLRKIVLEAALSSNSEALEPAFNGEFDPDALSEAFRFLT
;
A
#
# COMPACT_ATOMS: atom_id res chain seq x y z
N MET A 1 18.04 29.27 7.41
CA MET A 1 17.10 28.27 6.86
C MET A 1 17.82 26.93 6.85
N THR A 2 17.40 26.02 7.71
CA THR A 2 17.94 24.66 7.82
C THR A 2 17.44 23.86 6.61
N PRO A 3 18.29 23.18 5.83
CA PRO A 3 17.83 22.41 4.68
C PRO A 3 16.96 21.25 5.18
N ALA A 4 15.84 21.02 4.50
CA ALA A 4 15.02 19.84 4.71
C ALA A 4 15.89 18.60 4.53
N THR A 5 15.98 17.77 5.57
CA THR A 5 16.72 16.52 5.57
C THR A 5 16.24 15.67 4.39
N ALA A 6 17.08 15.51 3.37
CA ALA A 6 16.82 14.55 2.31
C ALA A 6 16.65 13.19 2.96
N ILE A 7 15.46 12.60 2.87
CA ILE A 7 15.20 11.26 3.37
C ILE A 7 16.17 10.35 2.63
N ASP A 8 17.08 9.73 3.38
CA ASP A 8 18.14 8.92 2.81
C ASP A 8 17.49 7.71 2.13
N THR A 9 17.69 7.58 0.82
CA THR A 9 17.06 6.51 0.02
C THR A 9 17.36 5.11 0.56
N SER A 10 18.47 4.97 1.29
CA SER A 10 18.87 3.76 2.01
C SER A 10 17.92 3.43 3.17
N GLU A 11 17.49 4.41 3.97
CA GLU A 11 16.54 4.22 5.07
C GLU A 11 15.17 3.76 4.58
N LEU A 12 14.72 4.29 3.43
CA LEU A 12 13.48 3.85 2.78
C LEU A 12 13.57 2.42 2.24
N GLU A 13 14.73 2.03 1.72
CA GLU A 13 14.96 0.66 1.23
C GLU A 13 14.99 -0.36 2.37
N ASP A 14 15.67 -0.04 3.47
CA ASP A 14 15.71 -0.87 4.67
C ASP A 14 14.34 -0.99 5.33
N LEU A 15 13.58 0.11 5.40
CA LEU A 15 12.19 0.09 5.86
C LEU A 15 11.31 -0.78 4.96
N GLY A 16 11.50 -0.72 3.63
CA GLY A 16 10.79 -1.57 2.67
C GLY A 16 11.07 -3.06 2.88
N ARG A 17 12.34 -3.44 3.05
CA ARG A 17 12.72 -4.83 3.37
C ARG A 17 12.18 -5.30 4.71
N ALA A 18 12.30 -4.50 5.76
CA ALA A 18 11.77 -4.83 7.09
C ALA A 18 10.25 -5.03 7.05
N THR A 19 9.53 -4.16 6.34
CA THR A 19 8.08 -4.27 6.14
C THR A 19 7.71 -5.54 5.38
N LEU A 20 8.45 -5.90 4.32
CA LEU A 20 8.23 -7.16 3.59
C LEU A 20 8.41 -8.38 4.48
N GLN A 21 9.42 -8.37 5.35
CA GLN A 21 9.67 -9.46 6.30
C GLN A 21 8.52 -9.59 7.31
N ILE A 22 8.06 -8.47 7.88
CA ILE A 22 6.93 -8.46 8.82
C ILE A 22 5.66 -9.01 8.14
N VAL A 23 5.37 -8.59 6.92
CA VAL A 23 4.18 -9.11 6.22
C VAL A 23 4.31 -10.60 5.91
N HIS A 24 5.49 -11.07 5.54
CA HIS A 24 5.74 -12.49 5.34
C HIS A 24 5.44 -13.29 6.62
N ASP A 25 5.93 -12.83 7.77
CA ASP A 25 5.76 -13.53 9.04
C ASP A 25 4.29 -13.51 9.51
N LEU A 26 3.60 -12.39 9.34
CA LEU A 26 2.16 -12.28 9.61
C LEU A 26 1.32 -13.20 8.71
N LYS A 27 1.67 -13.31 7.42
CA LYS A 27 1.02 -14.24 6.49
C LYS A 27 1.17 -15.68 6.97
N ASN A 28 2.34 -16.05 7.48
CA ASN A 28 2.56 -17.38 8.06
C ASN A 28 1.69 -17.61 9.30
N GLN A 29 1.63 -16.65 10.22
CA GLN A 29 0.80 -16.77 11.43
C GLN A 29 -0.69 -16.92 11.09
N LEU A 30 -1.20 -16.12 10.16
CA LEU A 30 -2.61 -16.19 9.75
C LEU A 30 -2.95 -17.51 9.04
N ASN A 31 -2.04 -18.04 8.22
CA ASN A 31 -2.22 -19.36 7.62
C ASN A 31 -2.28 -20.46 8.69
N GLY A 32 -1.44 -20.38 9.73
CA GLY A 32 -1.47 -21.32 10.86
C GLY A 32 -2.80 -21.28 11.62
N ILE A 33 -3.27 -20.08 11.98
CA ILE A 33 -4.56 -19.93 12.68
C ILE A 33 -5.73 -20.41 11.79
N LYS A 34 -5.69 -20.15 10.48
CA LYS A 34 -6.70 -20.64 9.54
C LYS A 34 -6.75 -22.16 9.48
N LEU A 35 -5.60 -22.83 9.53
CA LEU A 35 -5.53 -24.29 9.57
C LEU A 35 -6.24 -24.83 10.82
N TYR A 36 -5.95 -24.29 11.99
CA TYR A 36 -6.61 -24.68 13.24
C TYR A 36 -8.11 -24.39 13.23
N ALA A 37 -8.53 -23.22 12.73
CA ALA A 37 -9.94 -22.86 12.61
C ALA A 37 -10.70 -23.80 11.64
N THR A 38 -10.06 -24.17 10.53
CA THR A 38 -10.63 -25.11 9.56
C THR A 38 -10.75 -26.52 10.15
N PHE A 39 -9.75 -26.96 10.92
CA PHE A 39 -9.80 -28.22 11.65
C PHE A 39 -10.93 -28.23 12.67
N LEU A 40 -11.07 -27.15 13.46
CA LEU A 40 -12.14 -27.00 14.43
C LEU A 40 -13.52 -27.04 13.75
N ARG A 41 -13.66 -26.44 12.55
CA ARG A 41 -14.92 -26.44 11.79
C ARG A 41 -15.33 -27.85 11.42
N LYS A 42 -14.38 -28.62 10.87
CA LYS A 42 -14.60 -30.03 10.52
C LYS A 42 -15.01 -30.86 11.73
N ARG A 43 -14.42 -30.58 12.90
CA ARG A 43 -14.77 -31.24 14.16
C ARG A 43 -16.19 -30.87 14.63
N PHE A 44 -16.56 -29.59 14.58
CA PHE A 44 -17.89 -29.13 14.97
C PHE A 44 -19.00 -29.68 14.06
N ASP A 45 -18.71 -29.81 12.77
CA ASP A 45 -19.62 -30.46 11.82
C ASP A 45 -19.81 -31.96 12.17
N SER A 46 -18.76 -32.63 12.64
CA SER A 46 -18.84 -34.04 13.06
C SER A 46 -19.52 -34.28 14.41
N GLU A 47 -19.43 -33.31 15.33
CA GLU A 47 -20.00 -33.40 16.69
C GLU A 47 -21.46 -32.88 16.77
N ASN A 48 -22.08 -32.50 15.65
CA ASN A 48 -23.41 -31.86 15.62
C ASN A 48 -23.51 -30.66 16.58
N ARG A 49 -22.45 -29.87 16.69
CA ARG A 49 -22.42 -28.69 17.56
C ARG A 49 -23.55 -27.69 17.25
N PRO A 50 -23.97 -26.86 18.23
CA PRO A 50 -24.96 -25.81 18.00
C PRO A 50 -24.61 -24.93 16.79
N SER A 51 -25.63 -24.46 16.07
CA SER A 51 -25.45 -23.64 14.87
C SER A 51 -24.69 -22.34 15.14
N GLU A 52 -24.85 -21.78 16.34
CA GLU A 52 -24.17 -20.56 16.78
C GLU A 52 -22.64 -20.73 16.83
N GLU A 53 -22.13 -21.82 17.42
CA GLU A 53 -20.69 -22.12 17.47
C GLU A 53 -20.10 -22.26 16.06
N ARG A 54 -20.88 -22.85 15.13
CA ARG A 54 -20.49 -22.98 13.71
C ARG A 54 -20.50 -21.64 12.98
N GLU A 55 -21.47 -20.78 13.26
CA GLU A 55 -21.56 -19.43 12.69
C GLU A 55 -20.41 -18.52 13.16
N ILE A 56 -20.11 -18.54 14.46
CA ILE A 56 -18.97 -17.79 15.04
C ILE A 56 -17.66 -18.23 14.36
N LEU A 57 -17.47 -19.54 14.20
CA LEU A 57 -16.28 -20.08 13.57
C LEU A 57 -16.18 -19.74 12.07
N ALA A 58 -17.31 -19.73 11.35
CA ALA A 58 -17.35 -19.28 9.97
C ALA A 58 -16.94 -17.80 9.84
N LYS A 59 -17.49 -16.92 10.69
CA LYS A 59 -17.11 -15.50 10.75
C LYS A 59 -15.62 -15.30 11.07
N LEU A 60 -15.07 -16.13 11.97
CA LEU A 60 -13.65 -16.09 12.31
C LEU A 60 -12.78 -16.45 11.10
N ILE A 61 -13.09 -17.54 10.39
CA ILE A 61 -12.37 -17.94 9.18
C ILE A 61 -12.43 -16.84 8.10
N ASP A 62 -13.61 -16.24 7.90
CA ASP A 62 -13.79 -15.14 6.93
C ASP A 62 -12.96 -13.90 7.30
N GLY A 63 -12.86 -13.59 8.60
CA GLY A 63 -12.02 -12.52 9.14
C GLY A 63 -10.54 -12.77 8.86
N LEU A 64 -10.07 -14.00 9.06
CA LEU A 64 -8.70 -14.38 8.72
C LEU A 64 -8.41 -14.25 7.22
N ASP A 65 -9.35 -14.67 6.37
CA ASP A 65 -9.21 -14.55 4.92
C ASP A 65 -9.20 -13.09 4.44
N ARG A 66 -9.92 -12.21 5.14
CA ARG A 66 -9.84 -10.78 4.90
C ARG A 66 -8.47 -10.21 5.29
N ALA A 67 -7.97 -10.52 6.49
CA ALA A 67 -6.65 -10.09 6.95
C ALA A 67 -5.52 -10.57 6.01
N ALA A 68 -5.60 -11.83 5.55
CA ALA A 68 -4.68 -12.39 4.55
C ALA A 68 -4.63 -11.57 3.24
N ARG A 69 -5.79 -11.10 2.77
CA ARG A 69 -5.88 -10.27 1.56
C ARG A 69 -5.35 -8.86 1.79
N GLU A 70 -5.69 -8.23 2.90
CA GLU A 70 -5.24 -6.86 3.24
C GLU A 70 -3.70 -6.78 3.35
N MET A 71 -3.06 -7.78 3.95
CA MET A 71 -1.60 -7.88 3.99
C MET A 71 -0.96 -7.96 2.60
N THR A 72 -1.59 -8.67 1.66
CA THR A 72 -1.09 -8.77 0.28
C THR A 72 -1.06 -7.39 -0.38
N THR A 73 -2.02 -6.53 -0.03
CA THR A 73 -2.05 -5.13 -0.47
C THR A 73 -0.92 -4.32 0.16
N LEU A 74 -0.61 -4.51 1.44
CA LEU A 74 0.53 -3.84 2.10
C LEU A 74 1.87 -4.20 1.45
N VAL A 75 2.06 -5.46 1.05
CA VAL A 75 3.27 -5.90 0.31
C VAL A 75 3.42 -5.19 -1.04
N ARG A 76 2.31 -4.86 -1.71
CA ARG A 76 2.38 -4.09 -2.97
C ARG A 76 2.93 -2.69 -2.75
N TYR A 77 2.64 -2.07 -1.61
CA TYR A 77 3.14 -0.74 -1.27
C TYR A 77 4.56 -0.75 -0.70
N SER A 78 4.99 -1.85 -0.08
CA SER A 78 6.34 -1.98 0.47
C SER A 78 7.39 -2.41 -0.55
N ARG A 79 7.00 -2.73 -1.80
CA ARG A 79 7.97 -3.06 -2.85
C ARG A 79 8.62 -1.78 -3.38
N PRO A 80 9.96 -1.74 -3.51
CA PRO A 80 10.63 -0.61 -4.14
C PRO A 80 10.10 -0.45 -5.56
N VAL A 81 9.63 0.74 -5.89
CA VAL A 81 9.27 1.08 -7.26
C VAL A 81 10.58 1.24 -8.02
N GLU A 82 10.93 0.26 -8.86
CA GLU A 82 12.02 0.42 -9.82
C GLU A 82 11.65 1.54 -10.81
N LEU A 83 12.12 2.75 -10.55
CA LEU A 83 11.97 3.88 -11.46
C LEU A 83 12.86 3.67 -12.68
N ARG A 84 12.30 3.12 -13.75
CA ARG A 84 12.98 3.02 -15.04
C ARG A 84 12.80 4.30 -15.83
N ARG A 85 13.90 4.92 -16.24
CA ARG A 85 13.89 6.05 -17.18
C ARG A 85 13.27 5.56 -18.50
N ARG A 86 12.17 6.18 -18.89
CA ARG A 86 11.49 5.95 -20.17
C ARG A 86 11.21 7.29 -20.82
N HIS A 87 11.22 7.35 -22.15
CA HIS A 87 10.64 8.49 -22.84
C HIS A 87 9.16 8.60 -22.43
N ALA A 88 8.83 9.68 -21.75
CA ALA A 88 7.49 9.95 -21.27
C ALA A 88 7.04 11.31 -21.77
N ASN A 89 5.75 11.40 -22.13
CA ASN A 89 5.17 12.66 -22.55
C ASN A 89 4.88 13.51 -21.32
N LEU A 90 5.71 14.54 -21.10
CA LEU A 90 5.61 15.43 -19.95
C LEU A 90 4.22 16.08 -19.83
N ARG A 91 3.62 16.49 -20.95
CA ARG A 91 2.25 17.05 -21.00
C ARG A 91 1.23 16.06 -20.44
N LYS A 92 1.35 14.77 -20.80
CA LYS A 92 0.45 13.73 -20.31
C LYS A 92 0.58 13.53 -18.80
N ILE A 93 1.80 13.50 -18.28
CA ILE A 93 2.07 13.34 -16.83
C ILE A 93 1.48 14.52 -16.05
N VAL A 94 1.72 15.75 -16.50
CA VAL A 94 1.19 16.96 -15.84
C VAL A 94 -0.34 16.98 -15.83
N LEU A 95 -0.97 16.62 -16.95
CA LEU A 95 -2.43 16.53 -17.04
C LEU A 95 -2.98 15.42 -16.12
N GLU A 96 -2.37 14.24 -16.09
CA GLU A 96 -2.78 13.14 -15.22
C GLU A 96 -2.67 13.51 -13.74
N ALA A 97 -1.59 14.20 -13.33
CA ALA A 97 -1.39 14.67 -11.96
C ALA A 97 -2.41 15.77 -11.58
N ALA A 98 -2.69 16.70 -12.49
CA ALA A 98 -3.70 17.74 -12.27
C ALA A 98 -5.12 17.16 -12.14
N LEU A 99 -5.44 16.12 -12.93
CA LEU A 99 -6.75 15.45 -12.91
C LEU A 99 -6.95 14.53 -11.71
N SER A 100 -5.90 13.91 -11.20
CA SER A 100 -5.96 13.04 -10.01
C SER A 100 -5.95 13.83 -8.70
N SER A 101 -5.64 15.12 -8.77
CA SER A 101 -5.84 16.07 -7.69
C SER A 101 -7.33 16.46 -7.62
N ASN A 102 -8.15 15.65 -6.94
CA ASN A 102 -9.48 16.12 -6.50
C ASN A 102 -9.29 17.20 -5.42
N SER A 103 -8.90 18.39 -5.85
CA SER A 103 -8.86 19.57 -4.99
C SER A 103 -10.23 20.23 -5.04
N GLU A 104 -11.02 20.06 -3.98
CA GLU A 104 -12.18 20.92 -3.66
C GLU A 104 -11.77 22.38 -3.32
N ALA A 105 -10.49 22.75 -3.46
CA ALA A 105 -10.06 24.14 -3.44
C ALA A 105 -9.89 24.65 -4.87
N LEU A 106 -11.00 25.08 -5.48
CA LEU A 106 -11.01 25.95 -6.64
C LEU A 106 -10.91 27.40 -6.18
N GLU A 107 -9.71 27.97 -6.35
CA GLU A 107 -9.39 29.35 -6.77
C GLU A 107 -8.24 29.99 -5.97
N PRO A 108 -7.36 30.76 -6.66
CA PRO A 108 -7.47 31.11 -8.06
C PRO A 108 -6.87 30.03 -8.97
N ALA A 109 -7.48 29.86 -10.14
CA ALA A 109 -6.91 29.06 -11.22
C ALA A 109 -5.44 29.43 -11.43
N PHE A 110 -4.56 28.43 -11.41
CA PHE A 110 -3.13 28.60 -11.69
C PHE A 110 -2.92 28.95 -13.18
N ASN A 111 -3.21 30.19 -13.53
CA ASN A 111 -2.97 30.78 -14.83
C ASN A 111 -1.67 31.59 -14.77
N GLY A 112 -0.69 31.21 -15.59
CA GLY A 112 0.58 31.92 -15.73
C GLY A 112 1.31 31.48 -16.99
N GLU A 113 2.24 32.28 -17.48
CA GLU A 113 3.14 31.84 -18.55
C GLU A 113 4.03 30.71 -18.04
N PHE A 114 4.25 29.71 -18.90
CA PHE A 114 5.15 28.62 -18.58
C PHE A 114 6.58 29.16 -18.51
N ASP A 115 7.16 29.15 -17.31
CA ASP A 115 8.54 29.54 -17.07
C ASP A 115 9.46 28.31 -17.07
N PRO A 116 10.23 28.08 -18.15
CA PRO A 116 11.14 26.95 -18.25
C PRO A 116 12.34 27.05 -17.29
N ASP A 117 12.72 28.25 -16.86
CA ASP A 117 13.83 28.47 -15.94
C ASP A 117 13.40 28.13 -14.52
N ALA A 118 12.22 28.59 -14.10
CA ALA A 118 11.63 28.21 -12.80
C ALA A 118 11.41 26.70 -12.69
N LEU A 119 10.97 26.04 -13.78
CA LEU A 119 10.83 24.58 -13.81
C LEU A 119 12.19 23.87 -13.69
N SER A 120 13.20 24.36 -14.41
CA SER A 120 14.56 23.80 -14.36
C SER A 120 15.19 23.97 -12.98
N GLU A 121 14.93 25.10 -12.31
CA GLU A 121 15.34 25.35 -10.93
C GLU A 121 14.62 24.39 -9.97
N ALA A 122 13.31 24.21 -10.12
CA ALA A 122 12.54 23.24 -9.32
C ALA A 122 13.06 21.81 -9.44
N PHE A 123 13.44 21.37 -10.65
CA PHE A 123 14.03 20.03 -10.84
C PHE A 123 15.41 19.89 -10.19
N ARG A 124 16.18 20.97 -10.06
CA ARG A 124 17.48 20.96 -9.39
C ARG A 124 17.36 20.64 -7.90
N PHE A 125 16.20 20.90 -7.28
CA PHE A 125 15.92 20.51 -5.89
C PHE A 125 15.52 19.04 -5.71
N LEU A 126 15.28 18.30 -6.80
CA LEU A 126 14.88 16.89 -6.79
C LEU A 126 16.05 15.92 -7.07
N THR A 127 17.26 16.43 -7.29
CA THR A 127 18.47 15.63 -7.58
C THR A 127 19.50 15.84 -6.48
#